data_AF-A0A3C0IRU4-F1
#
_entry.id   AF-A0A3C0IRU4-F1
#
_cell.length_a   1.000
_cell.length_b   1.000
_cell.length_c   1.000
_cell.angle_alpha   90.00
_cell.angle_beta   90.00
_cell.angle_gamma   90.00
#
_symmetry.space_group_name_H-M   'P 1'
#
loop_
_entity.id
_entity.type
_entity.pdbx_description
1 polymer ?
#
loop_
_entity_poly.entity_id
_entity_poly.type
_entity_poly.pdbx_seq_one_letter_code
_entity_poly.pdbx_strand_id
1 'polypeptide(L)'
;YVGLDAAMLEINPLFKTSDEKIIAVDCKMNLDDNALMRHPDLADLRDVTEEDPTEVEAGQYNLNFVKLDGNVGCMVNGAGL
;
A
#
# COMPACT_ATOMS: atom_id res chain seq x y z
N TYR A 1 0.19 9.69 10.37
CA TYR A 1 0.48 10.34 9.07
C TYR A 1 1.96 10.66 8.96
N VAL A 2 2.46 11.81 9.41
CA VAL A 2 3.90 12.18 9.24
C VAL A 2 4.84 11.23 9.98
N GLY A 3 4.56 10.91 11.25
CA GLY A 3 5.44 10.04 12.04
C GLY A 3 5.47 8.57 11.60
N LEU A 4 4.54 8.16 10.72
CA LEU A 4 4.46 6.80 10.17
C LEU A 4 4.88 6.78 8.70
N ASP A 5 5.33 7.92 8.14
CA ASP A 5 5.64 8.07 6.72
C ASP A 5 4.51 7.59 5.79
N ALA A 6 3.26 7.89 6.17
CA ALA A 6 2.11 7.57 5.33
C ALA A 6 2.06 8.48 4.11
N ALA A 7 1.97 7.88 2.92
CA ALA A 7 1.71 8.58 1.66
C ALA A 7 0.24 9.05 1.58
N MET A 8 -0.67 8.33 2.23
CA MET A 8 -2.10 8.66 2.27
C MET A 8 -2.72 8.18 3.59
N LEU A 9 -3.63 8.99 4.13
CA LEU A 9 -4.53 8.59 5.21
C LEU A 9 -5.93 9.13 4.88
N GLU A 10 -6.87 8.22 4.62
CA GLU A 10 -8.27 8.51 4.37
C GLU A 10 -9.11 7.98 5.54
N ILE A 11 -10.01 8.81 6.06
CA ILE A 11 -11.03 8.39 7.04
C ILE A 11 -12.39 8.58 6.37
N ASN A 12 -13.08 7.48 6.10
CA ASN A 12 -14.35 7.53 5.38
C ASN A 12 -15.24 6.33 5.73
N PRO A 13 -16.30 6.52 6.55
CA PRO A 13 -16.83 7.80 7.01
C PRO A 13 -16.14 8.32 8.29
N LEU A 14 -16.00 9.65 8.37
CA LEU A 14 -15.78 10.36 9.63
C LEU A 14 -17.15 10.61 10.28
N PHE A 15 -17.44 9.89 11.35
CA PHE A 15 -18.75 9.89 11.97
C PHE A 15 -18.83 10.88 13.14
N LYS A 16 -19.95 11.59 13.23
CA LYS A 16 -20.30 12.42 14.38
C LYS A 16 -21.48 11.79 15.11
N THR A 17 -21.27 11.36 16.35
CA THR A 17 -22.31 10.74 17.18
C THR A 17 -23.30 11.77 17.71
N SER A 18 -24.44 11.31 18.23
CA SER A 18 -25.46 12.18 18.84
C SER A 18 -25.00 12.86 20.13
N ASP A 19 -23.97 12.34 20.79
CA ASP A 19 -23.29 12.97 21.93
C ASP A 19 -22.06 13.80 21.50
N GLU A 20 -22.04 14.25 20.24
CA GLU A 20 -21.03 15.18 19.68
C GLU A 20 -19.60 14.63 19.62
N LYS A 21 -19.40 13.32 19.74
CA LYS A 21 -18.08 12.69 19.56
C LYS A 21 -17.78 12.48 18.08
N ILE A 22 -16.53 12.69 17.71
CA ILE A 22 -16.00 12.41 16.37
C ILE A 22 -15.29 11.06 16.40
N ILE A 23 -15.67 10.15 15.51
CA ILE A 23 -15.16 8.78 15.43
C ILE A 23 -14.76 8.48 13.99
N ALA A 24 -13.54 7.98 13.80
CA ALA A 24 -13.14 7.34 12.56
C ALA A 24 -13.72 5.92 12.54
N VAL A 25 -14.78 5.70 11.75
CA VAL A 25 -15.44 4.38 11.68
C VAL A 25 -14.66 3.44 10.77
N ASP A 26 -14.08 3.99 9.70
CA ASP A 26 -13.24 3.27 8.77
C ASP A 26 -12.07 4.15 8.34
N CYS A 27 -10.96 3.51 8.00
CA CYS A 27 -9.73 4.16 7.61
C CYS A 27 -8.96 3.34 6.58
N LYS A 28 -8.50 4.00 5.53
CA LYS A 28 -7.53 3.47 4.58
C LYS A 28 -6.25 4.26 4.66
N MET A 29 -5.12 3.57 4.78
CA MET A 29 -3.80 4.18 4.87
C MET A 29 -2.86 3.50 3.88
N ASN A 30 -2.14 4.30 3.11
CA ASN A 30 -1.03 3.83 2.29
C ASN A 30 0.26 4.37 2.88
N LEU A 31 1.26 3.50 3.04
CA LEU A 31 2.59 3.84 3.53
C LEU A 31 3.53 4.13 2.35
N ASP A 32 4.61 4.88 2.59
CA ASP A 32 5.72 4.98 1.64
C ASP A 32 6.59 3.72 1.76
N ASP A 33 6.65 2.92 0.71
CA ASP A 33 7.43 1.67 0.68
C ASP A 33 8.92 1.92 0.96
N ASN A 34 9.46 3.07 0.53
CA ASN A 34 10.87 3.42 0.81
C ASN A 34 11.12 3.72 2.28
N ALA A 35 10.07 4.04 3.04
CA ALA A 35 10.14 4.32 4.47
C ALA A 35 9.93 3.08 5.34
N LEU A 36 9.42 1.97 4.80
CA LEU A 36 9.15 0.75 5.60
C LEU A 36 10.40 0.20 6.30
N MET A 37 11.59 0.39 5.73
CA MET A 37 12.86 -0.03 6.35
C MET A 37 13.11 0.57 7.75
N ARG A 38 12.46 1.70 8.10
CA ARG A 38 12.55 2.35 9.41
C ARG A 38 11.33 2.12 10.32
N HIS A 39 10.33 1.37 9.84
CA HIS A 39 9.08 1.02 10.56
C HIS A 39 8.85 -0.50 10.57
N PRO A 40 9.67 -1.27 11.32
CA PRO A 40 9.56 -2.73 11.34
C PRO A 40 8.20 -3.21 11.86
N ASP A 41 7.61 -2.48 12.81
CA ASP A 41 6.28 -2.74 13.36
C ASP A 41 5.18 -2.62 12.31
N LEU A 42 5.32 -1.73 11.32
CA LEU A 42 4.37 -1.60 10.21
C LEU A 42 4.62 -2.64 9.13
N ALA A 43 5.88 -2.99 8.86
CA ALA A 43 6.21 -4.05 7.91
C ALA A 43 5.66 -5.41 8.35
N ASP A 44 5.63 -5.66 9.67
CA ASP A 44 5.05 -6.88 10.26
C ASP A 44 3.53 -6.98 10.08
N LEU A 45 2.83 -5.87 9.79
CA LEU A 45 1.38 -5.85 9.52
C LEU A 45 1.03 -6.17 8.07
N ARG A 46 2.02 -6.38 7.19
CA ARG A 46 1.77 -6.67 5.77
C ARG A 46 1.06 -8.01 5.60
N ASP A 47 -0.13 -7.96 5.01
CA ASP A 47 -0.90 -9.14 4.64
C ASP A 47 -0.78 -9.40 3.13
N VAL A 48 0.06 -10.36 2.76
CA VAL A 48 0.30 -10.74 1.36
C VAL A 48 -0.91 -11.38 0.69
N THR A 49 -1.95 -11.77 1.45
CA THR A 49 -3.17 -12.36 0.88
C THR A 49 -4.11 -11.33 0.27
N GLU A 50 -3.94 -10.04 0.63
CA GLU A 50 -4.67 -8.90 0.08
C GLU A 50 -3.95 -8.24 -1.12
N GLU A 51 -2.80 -8.79 -1.54
CA GLU A 51 -1.99 -8.30 -2.66
C GLU A 51 -2.09 -9.21 -3.90
N ASP A 52 -1.74 -8.71 -5.10
CA ASP A 52 -1.69 -9.57 -6.29
C ASP A 52 -0.53 -10.59 -6.13
N PRO A 53 -0.79 -11.92 -6.21
CA PRO A 53 0.24 -12.93 -6.01
C PRO A 53 1.44 -12.79 -6.95
N THR A 54 1.23 -12.26 -8.15
CA THR A 54 2.27 -12.06 -9.17
C THR A 54 3.20 -10.91 -8.79
N GLU A 55 2.66 -9.83 -8.23
CA GLU A 55 3.45 -8.69 -7.75
C GLU A 55 4.24 -9.08 -6.50
N VAL A 56 3.64 -9.86 -5.60
CA VAL A 56 4.33 -10.42 -4.42
C VAL A 56 5.51 -11.30 -4.84
N GLU A 57 5.31 -12.22 -5.79
CA GLU A 57 6.37 -13.08 -6.31
C GLU A 57 7.47 -12.26 -6.98
N ALA A 58 7.12 -11.32 -7.87
CA ALA A 58 8.08 -10.44 -8.53
C ALA A 58 8.92 -9.63 -7.53
N GLY A 59 8.28 -9.12 -6.47
CA GLY A 59 8.93 -8.38 -5.40
C GLY A 59 10.01 -9.18 -4.65
N GLN A 60 9.85 -10.50 -4.50
CA GLN A 60 10.87 -11.37 -3.89
C GLN A 60 12.18 -11.40 -4.69
N TYR A 61 12.10 -11.12 -6.00
CA TYR A 61 13.25 -11.02 -6.90
C TYR A 61 13.66 -9.57 -7.19
N ASN A 62 13.13 -8.59 -6.45
CA ASN A 62 13.31 -7.16 -6.68
C ASN A 62 12.91 -6.72 -8.11
N LEU A 63 11.85 -7.32 -8.65
CA LEU A 63 11.28 -6.97 -9.95
C LEU A 63 10.04 -6.10 -9.75
N ASN A 64 9.96 -5.00 -10.50
CA ASN A 64 8.72 -4.22 -10.62
C ASN A 64 7.85 -4.87 -11.71
N PHE A 65 6.76 -5.49 -11.30
CA PHE A 65 5.80 -6.12 -12.19
C PHE A 65 4.47 -5.37 -12.15
N VAL A 66 3.86 -5.16 -13.31
CA VAL A 66 2.52 -4.57 -13.43
C VAL A 66 1.74 -5.42 -14.40
N LYS A 67 0.61 -5.95 -13.95
CA LYS A 67 -0.27 -6.74 -14.79
C LYS A 67 -1.09 -5.82 -15.69
N LEU A 68 -1.00 -6.05 -17.00
CA LEU A 68 -1.80 -5.37 -18.01
C LEU A 68 -2.57 -6.41 -18.84
N ASP A 69 -3.73 -6.00 -19.35
CA ASP A 69 -4.50 -6.84 -20.26
C ASP A 69 -3.82 -6.89 -21.64
N GLY A 70 -3.46 -8.08 -22.08
CA GLY A 70 -2.78 -8.29 -23.36
C GLY A 70 -2.28 -9.72 -23.56
N ASN A 71 -1.56 -9.94 -24.66
CA ASN A 71 -0.97 -11.24 -25.00
C ASN A 71 0.54 -11.15 -25.31
N VAL A 72 1.16 -9.98 -25.10
CA VAL A 72 2.60 -9.75 -25.27
C VAL A 72 3.14 -9.21 -23.94
N GLY A 73 4.15 -9.89 -23.39
CA GLY A 73 4.87 -9.43 -22.20
C GLY A 73 6.08 -8.57 -22.58
N CYS A 74 6.32 -7.50 -21.82
CA CYS A 74 7.49 -6.63 -21.97
C CYS A 74 8.43 -6.79 -20.76
N MET A 75 9.72 -6.99 -21.03
CA MET A 75 10.77 -6.96 -20.01
C MET A 75 11.78 -5.89 -20.40
N VAL A 76 11.88 -4.84 -19.57
CA VAL A 76 12.71 -3.66 -19.84
C VAL A 76 13.57 -3.34 -18.63
N ASN A 77 14.74 -2.73 -18.86
CA ASN A 77 15.70 -2.36 -17.83
C ASN A 77 15.55 -0.89 -17.41
N GLY A 78 14.34 -0.48 -17.06
CA GLY A 78 14.04 0.87 -16.55
C GLY A 78 12.56 1.21 -16.73
N ALA A 79 11.99 1.91 -15.74
CA ALA A 79 10.54 2.20 -15.72
C ALA A 79 10.05 3.10 -16.87
N GLY A 80 10.95 3.81 -17.56
CA GLY A 80 10.59 4.77 -18.63
C GLY A 80 11.04 4.39 -20.05
N LEU A 81 11.63 3.20 -20.24
CA LEU A 81 12.13 2.72 -21.54
C LEU A 81 11.03 1.98 -22.31
#